data_AF-A0A7S3HNW5-F1
#
_entry.id   AF-A0A7S3HNW5-F1
#
_cell.length_a   1.000
_cell.length_b   1.000
_cell.length_c   1.000
_cell.angle_alpha   90.00
_cell.angle_beta   90.00
_cell.angle_gamma   90.00
#
_symmetry.space_group_name_H-M   'P 1'
#
loop_
_entity.id
_entity.type
_entity.pdbx_description
1 polymer ?
#
loop_
_entity_poly.entity_id
_entity_poly.type
_entity_poly.pdbx_seq_one_letter_code
_entity_poly.pdbx_strand_id
1 'polypeptide(L)'
;MGQSSSRQSRQSRHKNSDVEERLLDPFNSLTDPTDQADQTETAVEDPKPATEKSHSSFGRLLTLAKPEWFTLFLATIALVVSSTTTLAQPYFFGQIVQVCSKSEDDDGTSNGDAMEDLNRYAIILMFVLAVGGVATMIRGWLYTLVGERLVRSLRADLFGKIVNQDVTFFDQNKTGELMNRLSSDTTVIQNCLSVNISMGLRALAEMFVSIVLLFITSWELSCVMLAV
;
A
#
# COMPACT_ATOMS: atom_id res chain seq x y z
N MET A 1 20.01 70.04 -60.57
CA MET A 1 20.32 68.67 -60.12
C MET A 1 20.67 68.70 -58.64
N GLY A 2 19.94 68.03 -57.75
CA GLY A 2 20.29 68.06 -56.31
C GLY A 2 19.29 67.45 -55.32
N GLN A 3 18.43 66.51 -55.73
CA GLN A 3 17.56 65.78 -54.80
C GLN A 3 17.69 64.26 -55.03
N SER A 4 18.76 63.65 -54.50
CA SER A 4 18.92 62.19 -54.53
C SER A 4 19.81 61.61 -53.41
N SER A 5 20.25 62.39 -52.41
CA SER A 5 21.25 61.90 -51.43
C SER A 5 20.76 61.84 -49.96
N SER A 6 19.47 62.04 -49.70
CA SER A 6 18.92 62.12 -48.33
C SER A 6 18.00 60.96 -47.94
N ARG A 7 17.87 59.91 -48.78
CA ARG A 7 17.05 58.72 -48.47
C ARG A 7 17.84 57.48 -48.04
N GLN A 8 19.12 57.36 -48.36
CA GLN A 8 19.92 56.16 -48.03
C GLN A 8 20.42 56.11 -46.58
N SER A 9 20.62 57.26 -45.92
CA SER A 9 21.14 57.32 -44.55
C SER A 9 20.10 57.13 -43.44
N ARG A 10 18.80 57.19 -43.78
CA ARG A 10 17.71 56.81 -42.84
C ARG A 10 17.38 55.32 -42.87
N GLN A 11 17.70 54.63 -43.96
CA GLN A 11 17.34 53.22 -44.15
C GLN A 11 18.34 52.25 -43.49
N SER A 12 19.62 52.65 -43.39
CA SER A 12 20.66 51.87 -42.71
C SER A 12 20.62 51.96 -41.19
N ARG A 13 20.09 53.06 -40.63
CA ARG A 13 19.98 53.25 -39.17
C ARG A 13 18.83 52.47 -38.55
N HIS A 14 17.76 52.22 -39.31
CA HIS A 14 16.61 51.42 -38.86
C HIS A 14 16.92 49.92 -38.90
N LYS A 15 17.71 49.46 -39.87
CA LYS A 15 18.03 48.04 -40.02
C LYS A 15 18.96 47.48 -38.93
N ASN A 16 19.75 48.33 -38.27
CA ASN A 16 20.62 47.91 -37.17
C ASN A 16 19.90 47.85 -35.81
N SER A 17 18.89 48.70 -35.55
CA SER A 17 18.10 48.62 -34.32
C SER A 17 17.26 47.35 -34.27
N ASP A 18 16.72 46.93 -35.41
CA ASP A 18 15.86 45.74 -35.52
C ASP A 18 16.64 44.41 -35.35
N VAL A 19 17.98 44.45 -35.49
CA VAL A 19 18.85 43.29 -35.30
C VAL A 19 19.31 43.17 -33.84
N GLU A 20 19.58 44.28 -33.16
CA GLU A 20 19.91 44.26 -31.71
C GLU A 20 18.68 43.89 -30.85
N GLU A 21 17.48 44.34 -31.21
CA GLU A 21 16.25 43.99 -30.51
C GLU A 21 15.90 42.50 -30.65
N ARG A 22 16.30 41.86 -31.75
CA ARG A 22 16.16 40.41 -31.98
C ARG A 22 17.15 39.54 -31.20
N LEU A 23 18.25 40.09 -30.69
CA LEU A 23 19.24 39.33 -29.91
C LEU A 23 18.99 39.35 -28.40
N LEU A 24 18.12 40.22 -27.90
CA LEU A 24 17.86 40.36 -26.47
C LEU A 24 16.66 39.56 -25.96
N ASP A 25 15.76 39.10 -26.84
CA ASP A 25 14.57 38.33 -26.47
C ASP A 25 14.45 36.99 -27.23
N PRO A 26 15.11 35.92 -26.76
CA PRO A 26 15.05 34.60 -27.41
C PRO A 26 13.70 33.89 -27.26
N PHE A 27 12.71 34.52 -26.61
CA PHE A 27 11.43 33.90 -26.24
C PHE A 27 10.20 34.46 -26.98
N ASN A 28 10.33 35.53 -27.77
CA ASN A 28 9.17 36.22 -28.37
C ASN A 28 8.92 35.88 -29.86
N SER A 29 9.60 34.87 -30.41
CA SER A 29 9.43 34.44 -31.82
C SER A 29 8.38 33.34 -32.03
N LEU A 30 7.61 32.97 -31.00
CA LEU A 30 6.63 31.86 -31.08
C LEU A 30 5.16 32.29 -31.20
N THR A 31 4.87 33.55 -31.52
CA THR A 31 3.49 34.00 -31.74
C THR A 31 3.38 34.84 -33.01
N ASP A 32 3.35 34.16 -34.16
CA ASP A 32 2.77 34.69 -35.40
C ASP A 32 1.39 34.01 -35.61
N PRO A 33 0.27 34.75 -35.58
CA PRO A 33 -1.06 34.19 -35.72
C PRO A 33 -1.50 34.15 -37.19
N THR A 34 -0.78 33.42 -38.06
CA THR A 34 -1.18 33.31 -39.49
C THR A 34 -0.83 32.01 -40.21
N ASP A 35 -0.83 30.85 -39.52
CA ASP A 35 -0.64 29.55 -40.20
C ASP A 35 -1.60 28.46 -39.68
N GLN A 36 -2.90 28.73 -39.81
CA GLN A 36 -3.95 27.71 -39.74
C GLN A 36 -4.50 27.45 -41.15
N ALA A 37 -3.83 26.61 -41.94
CA ALA A 37 -4.44 25.93 -43.08
C ALA A 37 -3.58 24.74 -43.60
N ASP A 38 -3.26 23.75 -42.76
CA ASP A 38 -3.04 22.37 -43.24
C ASP A 38 -3.23 21.36 -42.11
N GLN A 39 -4.50 21.04 -41.84
CA GLN A 39 -4.87 19.88 -41.03
C GLN A 39 -4.80 18.62 -41.91
N THR A 40 -3.60 18.08 -42.11
CA THR A 40 -3.48 16.65 -42.39
C THR A 40 -3.45 15.93 -41.04
N GLU A 41 -4.66 15.57 -40.61
CA GLU A 41 -4.97 14.68 -39.50
C GLU A 41 -4.35 13.29 -39.78
N THR A 42 -3.06 13.11 -39.56
CA THR A 42 -2.52 11.78 -39.23
C THR A 42 -3.07 11.45 -37.86
N ALA A 43 -4.23 10.78 -37.86
CA ALA A 43 -4.78 10.09 -36.71
C ALA A 43 -3.64 9.30 -36.03
N VAL A 44 -3.16 9.83 -34.91
CA VAL A 44 -2.43 9.05 -33.93
C VAL A 44 -3.44 8.01 -33.47
N GLU A 45 -3.32 6.80 -34.02
CA GLU A 45 -4.04 5.65 -33.54
C GLU A 45 -3.66 5.50 -32.07
N ASP A 46 -4.59 5.89 -31.19
CA ASP A 46 -4.48 5.66 -29.75
C ASP A 46 -4.03 4.20 -29.56
N PRO A 47 -2.94 3.93 -28.83
CA PRO A 47 -2.55 2.56 -28.55
C PRO A 47 -3.67 1.95 -27.71
N LYS A 48 -4.51 1.17 -28.39
CA LYS A 48 -5.61 0.37 -27.87
C LYS A 48 -5.13 -0.28 -26.57
N PRO A 49 -5.79 -0.07 -25.42
CA PRO A 49 -5.34 -0.66 -24.16
C PRO A 49 -5.39 -2.18 -24.35
N ALA A 50 -4.22 -2.78 -24.47
CA ALA A 50 -4.06 -4.22 -24.46
C ALA A 50 -4.53 -4.69 -23.08
N THR A 51 -5.77 -5.15 -23.04
CA THR A 51 -6.36 -5.87 -21.93
C THR A 51 -5.71 -7.25 -21.87
N GLU A 52 -4.41 -7.28 -21.55
CA GLU A 52 -3.72 -8.53 -21.25
C GLU A 52 -4.18 -9.05 -19.90
N LYS A 53 -4.73 -10.27 -19.92
CA LYS A 53 -5.29 -10.98 -18.78
C LYS A 53 -4.22 -11.17 -17.69
N SER A 54 -4.27 -10.31 -16.67
CA SER A 54 -3.45 -10.29 -15.46
C SER A 54 -3.81 -11.43 -14.46
N HIS A 55 -3.87 -12.68 -14.93
CA HIS A 55 -4.09 -13.83 -14.03
C HIS A 55 -2.84 -14.72 -13.87
N SER A 56 -1.78 -14.54 -14.68
CA SER A 56 -0.52 -15.30 -14.53
C SER A 56 0.49 -14.67 -13.55
N SER A 57 0.28 -13.41 -13.15
CA SER A 57 1.25 -12.63 -12.35
C SER A 57 1.33 -13.07 -10.89
N PHE A 58 0.21 -13.46 -10.27
CA PHE A 58 0.19 -13.91 -8.87
C PHE A 58 0.93 -15.24 -8.66
N GLY A 59 0.82 -16.18 -9.61
CA GLY A 59 1.53 -17.46 -9.54
C GLY A 59 3.06 -17.30 -9.62
N ARG A 60 3.55 -16.33 -10.39
CA ARG A 60 4.98 -16.00 -10.47
C ARG A 60 5.49 -15.36 -9.18
N LEU A 61 4.71 -14.45 -8.57
CA LEU A 61 5.02 -13.88 -7.25
C LEU A 61 5.08 -14.96 -6.15
N LEU A 62 4.12 -15.89 -6.14
CA LEU A 62 4.10 -17.03 -5.23
C LEU A 62 5.30 -17.98 -5.46
N THR A 63 5.74 -18.13 -6.70
CA THR A 63 6.92 -18.94 -7.03
C THR A 63 8.21 -18.29 -6.52
N LEU A 64 8.31 -16.95 -6.57
CA LEU A 64 9.40 -16.20 -5.94
C LEU A 64 9.39 -16.30 -4.41
N ALA A 65 8.22 -16.53 -3.80
CA ALA A 65 8.05 -16.65 -2.34
C ALA A 65 8.33 -18.06 -1.80
N LYS A 66 8.48 -19.08 -2.66
CA LYS A 66 8.82 -20.46 -2.27
C LYS A 66 9.99 -20.62 -1.28
N PRO A 67 11.14 -19.92 -1.42
CA PRO A 67 12.25 -20.09 -0.49
C PRO A 67 11.92 -19.67 0.95
N GLU A 68 10.90 -18.82 1.15
CA GLU A 68 10.51 -18.28 2.47
C GLU A 68 9.26 -18.95 3.06
N TRP A 69 8.84 -20.10 2.52
CA TRP A 69 7.60 -20.73 2.95
C TRP A 69 7.60 -21.18 4.41
N PHE A 70 8.76 -21.55 4.96
CA PHE A 70 8.90 -21.86 6.39
C PHE A 70 8.65 -20.64 7.28
N THR A 71 9.19 -19.47 6.91
CA THR A 71 8.98 -18.21 7.64
C THR A 71 7.51 -17.81 7.59
N LEU A 72 6.85 -17.98 6.44
CA LEU A 72 5.41 -17.73 6.28
C LEU A 72 4.56 -18.70 7.11
N PHE A 73 4.92 -19.98 7.17
CA PHE A 73 4.22 -20.95 7.99
C PHE A 73 4.31 -20.58 9.47
N LEU A 74 5.50 -20.21 9.94
CA LEU A 74 5.69 -19.71 11.31
C LEU A 74 4.90 -18.42 11.58
N ALA A 75 4.85 -17.49 10.62
CA ALA A 75 4.05 -16.29 10.71
C ALA A 75 2.54 -16.59 10.82
N THR A 76 2.07 -17.63 10.12
CA THR A 76 0.68 -18.08 10.17
C THR A 76 0.33 -18.69 11.53
N ILE A 77 1.25 -19.44 12.14
CA ILE A 77 1.06 -19.92 13.52
C ILE A 77 0.96 -18.76 14.50
N ALA A 78 1.88 -17.79 14.42
CA ALA A 78 1.83 -16.58 15.25
C ALA A 78 0.54 -15.78 15.03
N LEU A 79 0.00 -15.78 13.80
CA LEU A 79 -1.29 -15.20 13.46
C LEU A 79 -2.42 -15.87 14.21
N VAL A 80 -2.54 -17.19 14.14
CA VAL A 80 -3.59 -17.94 14.85
C VAL A 80 -3.53 -17.65 16.35
N VAL A 81 -2.35 -17.73 16.96
CA VAL A 81 -2.18 -17.43 18.39
C VAL A 81 -2.63 -16.00 18.70
N SER A 82 -2.19 -15.01 17.92
CA SER A 82 -2.56 -13.62 18.15
C SER A 82 -4.07 -13.36 18.00
N SER A 83 -4.73 -14.01 17.04
CA SER A 83 -6.16 -13.87 16.80
C SER A 83 -6.99 -14.55 17.89
N THR A 84 -6.59 -15.74 18.33
CA THR A 84 -7.24 -16.42 19.47
C THR A 84 -7.14 -15.56 20.73
N THR A 85 -5.98 -14.94 20.99
CA THR A 85 -5.83 -14.03 22.13
C THR A 85 -6.77 -12.83 22.02
N THR A 86 -6.86 -12.19 20.85
CA THR A 86 -7.76 -11.05 20.66
C THR A 86 -9.23 -11.40 20.92
N LEU A 87 -9.66 -12.59 20.51
CA LEU A 87 -11.03 -13.07 20.72
C LEU A 87 -11.30 -13.54 22.16
N ALA A 88 -10.27 -13.94 22.89
CA ALA A 88 -10.39 -14.31 24.30
C ALA A 88 -10.61 -13.09 25.21
N GLN A 89 -10.14 -11.89 24.81
CA GLN A 89 -10.28 -10.66 25.61
C GLN A 89 -11.74 -10.36 26.04
N PRO A 90 -12.74 -10.28 25.13
CA PRO A 90 -14.12 -10.00 25.53
C PRO A 90 -14.72 -11.10 26.43
N TYR A 91 -14.30 -12.37 26.25
CA TYR A 91 -14.77 -13.47 27.09
C TYR A 91 -14.32 -13.31 28.55
N PHE A 92 -13.03 -13.06 28.78
CA PHE A 92 -12.50 -12.83 30.13
C PHE A 92 -13.05 -11.55 30.76
N PHE A 93 -13.24 -10.50 29.95
CA PHE A 93 -13.88 -9.28 30.42
C PHE A 93 -15.32 -9.53 30.88
N GLY A 94 -16.08 -10.36 30.14
CA GLY A 94 -17.42 -10.79 30.54
C GLY A 94 -17.46 -11.52 31.88
N GLN A 95 -16.48 -12.39 32.15
CA GLN A 95 -16.37 -13.10 33.44
C GLN A 95 -16.11 -12.13 34.60
N ILE A 96 -15.23 -11.15 34.40
CA ILE A 96 -14.95 -10.10 35.39
C ILE A 96 -16.24 -9.31 35.71
N VAL A 97 -17.00 -8.91 34.69
CA VAL A 97 -18.27 -8.20 34.88
C VAL A 97 -19.28 -9.06 35.65
N GLN A 98 -19.39 -10.36 35.36
CA GLN A 98 -20.28 -11.26 36.07
C GLN A 98 -19.93 -11.40 37.55
N VAL A 99 -18.64 -11.50 37.89
CA VAL A 99 -18.18 -11.54 39.29
C VAL A 99 -18.50 -10.23 40.00
N CYS A 100 -18.24 -9.08 39.35
CA CYS A 100 -18.56 -7.76 39.91
C CYS A 100 -20.06 -7.60 40.18
N SER A 101 -20.93 -7.93 39.22
CA SER A 101 -22.38 -7.82 39.41
C SER A 101 -22.89 -8.73 40.54
N LYS A 102 -22.34 -9.94 40.67
CA LYS A 102 -22.74 -10.88 41.72
C LYS A 102 -22.29 -10.42 43.12
N SER A 103 -21.18 -9.69 43.23
CA SER A 103 -20.72 -9.12 44.49
C SER A 103 -21.53 -7.90 44.97
N GLU A 104 -22.27 -7.24 44.08
CA GLU A 104 -23.17 -6.14 44.45
C GLU A 104 -24.53 -6.64 44.99
N ASP A 105 -24.99 -7.80 44.52
CA ASP A 105 -26.28 -8.39 44.93
C ASP A 105 -26.21 -9.20 46.25
N ASP A 106 -25.03 -9.66 46.68
CA ASP A 106 -24.85 -10.55 47.85
C ASP A 106 -24.33 -9.78 49.08
N ASP A 107 -25.24 -9.44 50.00
CA ASP A 107 -24.99 -8.64 51.20
C ASP A 107 -24.17 -9.43 52.26
N GLY A 108 -22.84 -9.37 52.13
CA GLY A 108 -21.96 -9.27 53.30
C GLY A 108 -21.25 -10.52 53.85
N THR A 109 -21.36 -11.71 53.26
CA THR A 109 -20.65 -12.92 53.80
C THR A 109 -19.65 -13.58 52.84
N SER A 110 -19.68 -13.26 51.54
CA SER A 110 -18.90 -13.94 50.47
C SER A 110 -17.85 -13.05 49.77
N ASN A 111 -17.67 -11.80 50.23
CA ASN A 111 -16.77 -10.83 49.58
C ASN A 111 -15.30 -11.28 49.49
N GLY A 112 -14.83 -12.16 50.39
CA GLY A 112 -13.49 -12.71 50.32
C GLY A 112 -13.27 -13.57 49.07
N ASP A 113 -14.21 -14.46 48.76
CA ASP A 113 -14.09 -15.42 47.66
C ASP A 113 -14.27 -14.72 46.29
N ALA A 114 -15.20 -13.75 46.20
CA ALA A 114 -15.41 -12.98 44.98
C ALA A 114 -14.19 -12.12 44.60
N MET A 115 -13.50 -11.54 45.60
CA MET A 115 -12.28 -10.75 45.37
C MET A 115 -11.11 -11.63 44.95
N GLU A 116 -11.01 -12.86 45.46
CA GLU A 116 -9.99 -13.83 45.04
C GLU A 116 -10.21 -14.28 43.58
N ASP A 117 -11.45 -14.58 43.21
CA ASP A 117 -11.82 -14.94 41.84
C ASP A 117 -11.57 -13.79 40.86
N LEU A 118 -11.95 -12.56 41.23
CA LEU A 118 -11.69 -11.36 40.43
C LEU A 118 -10.19 -11.15 40.19
N ASN A 119 -9.38 -11.23 41.25
CA ASN A 119 -7.93 -11.09 41.15
C ASN A 119 -7.32 -12.19 40.27
N ARG A 120 -7.82 -13.43 40.39
CA ARG A 120 -7.38 -14.55 39.56
C ARG A 120 -7.70 -14.33 38.08
N TYR A 121 -8.91 -13.91 37.73
CA TYR A 121 -9.27 -13.59 36.34
C TYR A 121 -8.48 -12.39 35.80
N ALA A 122 -8.22 -11.37 36.63
CA ALA A 122 -7.41 -10.21 36.24
C ALA A 122 -5.95 -10.60 35.94
N ILE A 123 -5.33 -11.45 36.77
CA ILE A 123 -3.96 -11.96 36.54
C ILE A 123 -3.90 -12.82 35.26
N ILE A 124 -4.88 -13.69 35.05
CA ILE A 124 -4.98 -14.50 33.83
C ILE A 124 -5.10 -13.59 32.60
N LEU A 125 -5.97 -12.58 32.65
CA LEU A 125 -6.13 -11.62 31.57
C LEU A 125 -4.81 -10.87 31.28
N MET A 126 -4.10 -10.43 32.30
CA MET A 126 -2.79 -9.78 32.15
C MET A 126 -1.80 -10.68 31.39
N PHE A 127 -1.71 -11.97 31.77
CA PHE A 127 -0.83 -12.92 31.10
C PHE A 127 -1.26 -13.17 29.64
N VAL A 128 -2.56 -13.32 29.39
CA VAL A 128 -3.12 -13.48 28.05
C VAL A 128 -2.79 -12.27 27.18
N LEU A 129 -2.95 -11.04 27.68
CA LEU A 129 -2.58 -9.83 26.95
C LEU A 129 -1.08 -9.74 26.65
N ALA A 130 -0.23 -10.09 27.61
CA ALA A 130 1.21 -10.09 27.41
C ALA A 130 1.63 -11.08 26.32
N VAL A 131 1.12 -12.32 26.36
CA VAL A 131 1.38 -13.34 25.34
C VAL A 131 0.84 -12.91 23.98
N GLY A 132 -0.37 -12.35 23.93
CA GLY A 132 -0.98 -11.83 22.70
C GLY A 132 -0.19 -10.69 22.07
N GLY A 133 0.33 -9.77 22.89
CA GLY A 133 1.19 -8.68 22.45
C GLY A 133 2.49 -9.19 21.82
N VAL A 134 3.16 -10.13 22.49
CA VAL A 134 4.39 -10.77 21.96
C VAL A 134 4.09 -11.53 20.66
N ALA A 135 3.01 -12.31 20.61
CA ALA A 135 2.62 -13.03 19.40
C ALA A 135 2.33 -12.07 18.23
N THR A 136 1.65 -10.95 18.50
CA THR A 136 1.35 -9.91 17.52
C THR A 136 2.63 -9.26 16.98
N MET A 137 3.59 -8.98 17.86
CA MET A 137 4.90 -8.43 17.47
C MET A 137 5.69 -9.41 16.61
N ILE A 138 5.81 -10.68 17.03
CA ILE A 138 6.50 -11.73 16.28
C ILE A 138 5.89 -11.91 14.89
N ARG A 139 4.56 -11.98 14.82
CA ARG A 139 3.83 -12.05 13.55
C ARG A 139 4.18 -10.88 12.64
N GLY A 140 4.05 -9.64 13.13
CA GLY A 140 4.33 -8.45 12.34
C GLY A 140 5.77 -8.43 11.83
N TRP A 141 6.73 -8.80 12.68
CA TRP A 141 8.13 -8.89 12.32
C TRP A 141 8.40 -9.95 11.23
N LEU A 142 7.81 -11.15 11.34
CA LEU A 142 7.96 -12.22 10.36
C LEU A 142 7.39 -11.82 8.98
N TYR A 143 6.19 -11.22 8.93
CA TYR A 143 5.60 -10.77 7.67
C TYR A 143 6.41 -9.65 7.01
N THR A 144 6.93 -8.70 7.80
CA THR A 144 7.81 -7.64 7.29
C THR A 144 9.12 -8.22 6.76
N LEU A 145 9.73 -9.15 7.48
CA LEU A 145 10.98 -9.81 7.07
C LEU A 145 10.82 -10.55 5.74
N VAL A 146 9.72 -11.29 5.56
CA VAL A 146 9.42 -11.97 4.29
C VAL A 146 9.22 -10.96 3.16
N GLY A 147 8.45 -9.89 3.40
CA GLY A 147 8.23 -8.83 2.41
C GLY A 147 9.53 -8.16 1.95
N GLU A 148 10.43 -7.87 2.89
CA GLU A 148 11.76 -7.30 2.60
C GLU A 148 12.64 -8.24 1.78
N ARG A 149 12.68 -9.54 2.11
CA ARG A 149 13.46 -10.51 1.33
C ARG A 149 12.92 -10.65 -0.09
N LEU A 150 11.60 -10.65 -0.24
CA LEU A 150 10.98 -10.80 -1.55
C LEU A 150 11.22 -9.57 -2.43
N VAL A 151 11.03 -8.36 -1.89
CA VAL A 151 11.29 -7.13 -2.63
C VAL A 151 12.77 -6.98 -2.99
N ARG A 152 13.68 -7.42 -2.11
CA ARG A 152 15.12 -7.46 -2.40
C ARG A 152 15.42 -8.35 -3.61
N SER A 153 14.86 -9.56 -3.64
CA SER A 153 15.02 -10.47 -4.78
C SER A 153 14.42 -9.88 -6.06
N LEU A 154 13.24 -9.25 -5.96
CA LEU A 154 12.56 -8.62 -7.08
C LEU A 154 13.39 -7.46 -7.66
N ARG A 155 13.91 -6.57 -6.81
CA ARG A 155 14.75 -5.45 -7.23
C ARG A 155 16.04 -5.92 -7.88
N ALA A 156 16.66 -6.99 -7.36
CA ALA A 156 17.88 -7.56 -7.95
C ALA A 156 17.63 -8.12 -9.37
N ASP A 157 16.54 -8.88 -9.54
CA ASP A 157 16.16 -9.44 -10.85
C ASP A 157 15.75 -8.33 -11.85
N LEU A 158 14.94 -7.36 -11.41
CA LEU A 158 14.55 -6.23 -12.26
C LEU A 158 15.75 -5.38 -12.68
N PHE A 159 16.64 -5.04 -11.75
CA PHE A 159 17.85 -4.28 -12.07
C PHE A 159 18.75 -5.04 -13.06
N GLY A 160 18.95 -6.34 -12.84
CA GLY A 160 19.72 -7.19 -13.75
C GLY A 160 19.13 -7.20 -15.17
N LYS A 161 17.80 -7.22 -15.31
CA LYS A 161 17.13 -7.17 -16.61
C LYS A 161 17.21 -5.80 -17.27
N ILE A 162 17.08 -4.72 -16.50
CA ILE A 162 17.17 -3.35 -17.02
C ILE A 162 18.57 -3.10 -17.60
N VAL A 163 19.63 -3.46 -16.89
CA VAL A 163 21.02 -3.18 -17.33
C VAL A 163 21.42 -3.95 -18.60
N ASN A 164 20.83 -5.12 -18.85
CA ASN A 164 21.16 -5.94 -20.01
C ASN A 164 20.30 -5.64 -21.25
N GLN A 165 19.54 -4.55 -21.23
CA GLN A 165 18.61 -4.25 -22.32
C GLN A 165 19.24 -3.40 -23.44
N ASP A 166 18.69 -3.51 -24.65
CA ASP A 166 19.18 -2.83 -25.84
C ASP A 166 18.97 -1.30 -25.79
N VAL A 167 19.73 -0.57 -26.61
CA VAL A 167 19.67 0.91 -26.66
C VAL A 167 18.30 1.41 -27.11
N THR A 168 17.63 0.68 -28.01
CA THR A 168 16.30 1.05 -28.51
C THR A 168 15.24 1.01 -27.39
N PHE A 169 15.36 0.09 -26.43
CA PHE A 169 14.52 0.09 -25.23
C PHE A 169 14.68 1.38 -24.41
N PHE A 170 15.91 1.87 -24.25
CA PHE A 170 16.19 3.10 -23.51
C PHE A 170 15.80 4.38 -24.26
N ASP A 171 15.77 4.35 -25.60
CA ASP A 171 15.22 5.45 -26.40
C ASP A 171 13.69 5.58 -26.23
N GLN A 172 13.00 4.45 -26.01
CA GLN A 172 11.55 4.41 -25.82
C GLN A 172 11.10 4.63 -24.36
N ASN A 173 11.90 4.23 -23.38
CA ASN A 173 11.54 4.27 -21.96
C ASN A 173 12.42 5.27 -21.21
N LYS A 174 11.79 6.27 -20.58
CA LYS A 174 12.53 7.28 -19.80
C LYS A 174 13.19 6.61 -18.59
N THR A 175 14.47 6.90 -18.34
CA THR A 175 15.21 6.39 -17.16
C THR A 175 14.48 6.66 -15.84
N GLY A 176 13.80 7.82 -15.73
CA GLY A 176 13.00 8.16 -14.56
C GLY A 176 11.81 7.23 -14.33
N GLU A 177 11.18 6.75 -15.40
CA GLU A 177 10.09 5.77 -15.32
C GLU A 177 10.61 4.42 -14.83
N LEU A 178 11.72 3.95 -15.39
CA LEU A 178 12.36 2.69 -14.99
C LEU A 178 12.76 2.72 -13.51
N MET A 179 13.31 3.85 -13.05
CA MET A 179 13.66 4.03 -11.63
C MET A 179 12.42 4.06 -10.74
N ASN A 180 11.33 4.69 -11.19
CA ASN A 180 10.06 4.70 -10.46
C ASN A 180 9.47 3.28 -10.36
N ARG A 181 9.51 2.48 -11.43
CA ARG A 181 9.06 1.07 -11.38
C ARG A 181 9.94 0.23 -10.47
N LEU A 182 11.26 0.45 -10.51
CA LEU A 182 12.20 -0.27 -9.64
C LEU A 182 12.02 0.08 -8.16
N SER A 183 11.67 1.34 -7.81
CA SER A 183 11.53 1.76 -6.41
C SER A 183 10.09 1.74 -5.92
N SER A 184 9.18 2.45 -6.58
CA SER A 184 7.79 2.68 -6.17
C SER A 184 6.95 1.42 -6.34
N ASP A 185 6.89 0.84 -7.54
CA ASP A 185 6.07 -0.36 -7.78
C ASP A 185 6.52 -1.52 -6.88
N THR A 186 7.84 -1.70 -6.71
CA THR A 186 8.36 -2.74 -5.82
C THR A 186 8.02 -2.49 -4.36
N THR A 187 7.96 -1.22 -3.91
CA THR A 187 7.54 -0.86 -2.55
C THR A 187 6.04 -1.11 -2.35
N VAL A 188 5.21 -0.82 -3.35
CA VAL A 188 3.79 -1.16 -3.31
C VAL A 188 3.61 -2.67 -3.18
N ILE A 189 4.35 -3.47 -3.96
CA ILE A 189 4.35 -4.94 -3.85
C ILE A 189 4.81 -5.39 -2.46
N GLN A 190 5.86 -4.78 -1.91
CA GLN A 190 6.34 -5.07 -0.56
C GLN A 190 5.23 -4.87 0.47
N ASN A 191 4.60 -3.70 0.48
CA ASN A 191 3.52 -3.37 1.43
C ASN A 191 2.31 -4.29 1.28
N CYS A 192 1.98 -4.67 0.04
CA CYS A 192 0.93 -5.64 -0.23
C CYS A 192 1.26 -6.99 0.41
N LEU A 193 2.48 -7.49 0.24
CA LEU A 193 2.85 -8.82 0.71
C LEU A 193 3.19 -8.90 2.20
N SER A 194 3.72 -7.84 2.81
CA SER A 194 3.99 -7.80 4.24
C SER A 194 2.75 -7.42 5.03
N VAL A 195 2.24 -6.21 4.85
CA VAL A 195 1.24 -5.60 5.73
C VAL A 195 -0.17 -6.00 5.31
N ASN A 196 -0.54 -5.81 4.04
CA ASN A 196 -1.93 -6.05 3.60
C ASN A 196 -2.33 -7.53 3.67
N ILE A 197 -1.46 -8.45 3.23
CA ILE A 197 -1.73 -9.90 3.35
C ILE A 197 -1.86 -10.30 4.82
N SER A 198 -0.98 -9.82 5.70
CA SER A 198 -1.04 -10.17 7.13
C SER A 198 -2.34 -9.67 7.78
N MET A 199 -2.72 -8.43 7.51
CA MET A 199 -3.97 -7.86 8.02
C MET A 199 -5.20 -8.52 7.41
N GLY A 200 -5.19 -8.82 6.12
CA GLY A 200 -6.27 -9.50 5.42
C GLY A 200 -6.51 -10.91 5.95
N LEU A 201 -5.46 -11.72 6.10
CA LEU A 201 -5.58 -13.07 6.68
C LEU A 201 -6.08 -13.01 8.13
N ARG A 202 -5.56 -12.07 8.92
CA ARG A 202 -6.00 -11.86 10.30
C ARG A 202 -7.48 -11.50 10.35
N ALA A 203 -7.90 -10.50 9.56
CA ALA A 203 -9.29 -10.05 9.54
C ALA A 203 -10.24 -11.17 9.11
N LEU A 204 -9.87 -11.97 8.11
CA LEU A 204 -10.65 -13.14 7.71
C LEU A 204 -10.73 -14.17 8.83
N ALA A 205 -9.60 -14.53 9.44
CA ALA A 205 -9.58 -15.49 10.54
C ALA A 205 -10.41 -15.01 11.74
N GLU A 206 -10.28 -13.75 12.13
CA GLU A 206 -11.05 -13.13 13.21
C GLU A 206 -12.53 -13.07 12.87
N MET A 207 -12.90 -12.74 11.64
CA MET A 207 -14.28 -12.75 11.17
C MET A 207 -14.89 -14.16 11.31
N PHE A 208 -14.21 -15.20 10.82
CA PHE A 208 -14.71 -16.57 10.92
C PHE A 208 -14.87 -17.02 12.39
N VAL A 209 -13.84 -16.84 13.22
CA VAL A 209 -13.89 -17.30 14.61
C VAL A 209 -14.89 -16.47 15.42
N SER A 210 -15.01 -15.16 15.18
CA SER A 210 -15.99 -14.29 15.84
C SER A 210 -17.42 -14.71 15.51
N ILE A 211 -17.74 -14.97 14.24
CA ILE A 211 -19.06 -15.47 13.83
C ILE A 211 -19.36 -16.78 14.56
N VAL A 212 -18.43 -17.74 14.57
CA VAL A 212 -18.62 -19.01 15.27
C VAL A 212 -18.85 -18.80 16.77
N LEU A 213 -18.07 -17.93 17.42
CA LEU A 213 -18.23 -17.63 18.84
C LEU A 213 -19.59 -17.00 19.18
N LEU A 214 -20.11 -16.12 18.33
CA LEU A 214 -21.44 -15.52 18.52
C LEU A 214 -22.54 -16.59 18.47
N PHE A 215 -22.51 -17.44 17.45
CA PHE A 215 -23.47 -18.55 17.31
C PHE A 215 -23.42 -19.56 18.46
N ILE A 216 -22.22 -19.86 18.99
CA ILE A 216 -22.05 -20.74 20.15
C ILE A 216 -22.61 -20.09 21.43
N THR A 217 -22.41 -18.78 21.60
CA THR A 217 -22.81 -18.08 22.83
C THR A 217 -24.33 -17.94 22.94
N SER A 218 -25.00 -17.49 21.88
CA SER A 218 -26.46 -17.46 21.80
C SER A 218 -26.90 -17.35 20.35
N TRP A 219 -27.48 -18.42 19.83
CA TRP A 219 -27.98 -18.46 18.46
C TRP A 219 -29.18 -17.51 18.26
N GLU A 220 -30.02 -17.32 19.28
CA GLU A 220 -31.19 -16.43 19.20
C GLU A 220 -30.78 -14.96 19.10
N LEU A 221 -29.90 -14.50 20.00
CA LEU A 221 -29.42 -13.10 19.99
C LEU A 221 -28.61 -12.81 18.71
N SER A 222 -27.81 -13.76 18.25
CA SER A 222 -27.02 -13.62 17.02
C SER A 222 -27.91 -13.49 15.78
N CYS A 223 -28.97 -14.29 15.67
CA CYS A 223 -29.92 -14.21 14.55
C CYS A 223 -30.66 -12.87 14.52
N VAL A 224 -31.06 -12.34 15.69
CA VAL A 224 -31.70 -11.02 15.77
C VAL A 224 -30.73 -9.93 15.31
N MET A 225 -29.48 -9.96 15.74
CA MET A 225 -28.46 -8.99 15.33
C MET A 225 -28.11 -9.05 13.83
N LEU A 226 -28.26 -10.21 13.18
CA LEU A 226 -28.06 -10.34 11.73
C LEU A 226 -29.28 -9.92 10.91
N ALA A 227 -30.48 -9.94 11.51
CA ALA A 227 -31.73 -9.62 10.84
C ALA A 227 -32.04 -8.11 10.82
N VAL A 228 -31.50 -7.37 11.79
CA VAL A 228 -31.59 -5.90 11.90
C VAL A 228 -30.54 -5.24 11.03
#